data_AF-A0A2E5YF12-F1
#
_entry.id   AF-A0A2E5YF12-F1
#
_cell.length_a   1.000
_cell.length_b   1.000
_cell.length_c   1.000
_cell.angle_alpha   90.00
_cell.angle_beta   90.00
_cell.angle_gamma   90.00
#
_symmetry.space_group_name_H-M   'P 1'
#
loop_
_entity.id
_entity.type
_entity.pdbx_description
1 polymer ?
#
loop_
_entity_poly.entity_id
_entity_poly.type
_entity_poly.pdbx_seq_one_letter_code
_entity_poly.pdbx_strand_id
1 'polypeptide(L)'
;MVFDVSGEPVHTRCLAVALTQGEGDSVEFRADILDLRKAGLMGLGGRIATAGIIHKMEFLGSFAVETGIIERIEWNQSHVMHEANRATKGECCRDPVDRLTALVGTPLGAGFASSLKQCFGGPLGCTHVNTLFQELSAFVSRFQFMRDENPAYREERKVGDRLAKRSLCFDAFFPSEGDATSNLSVRLADVFYAPNHENGSEVLFRYEEVGVLAEVDLKGWQIGNVRARERSRSGPACEDSPWTIRSDELGDFEGRSLGGGMARFCLERFGTRRVDACLLSALLCLAPGMTQVGVAVSNSLIPSSSARPPNSRLSGPGPCYMLRADGPLIETIFAGGRLRSEPEPD
;
A
#
# COMPACT_ATOMS: atom_id res chain seq x y z
N MET A 1 -2.92 -15.97 -21.21
CA MET A 1 -4.12 -15.64 -20.42
C MET A 1 -4.17 -14.13 -20.22
N VAL A 2 -5.27 -13.47 -20.63
CA VAL A 2 -5.49 -12.02 -20.44
C VAL A 2 -6.22 -11.83 -19.11
N PHE A 3 -5.74 -10.92 -18.25
CA PHE A 3 -6.49 -10.48 -17.07
C PHE A 3 -7.35 -9.30 -17.49
N ASP A 4 -8.55 -9.60 -17.99
CA ASP A 4 -9.58 -8.58 -18.18
C ASP A 4 -10.34 -8.38 -16.88
N VAL A 5 -10.55 -7.12 -16.53
CA VAL A 5 -11.37 -6.70 -15.41
C VAL A 5 -12.48 -5.86 -15.99
N SER A 6 -13.71 -6.25 -15.73
CA SER A 6 -14.93 -5.54 -16.11
C SER A 6 -15.66 -5.08 -14.84
N GLY A 7 -16.54 -4.09 -15.02
CA GLY A 7 -17.35 -3.54 -13.95
C GLY A 7 -17.11 -2.04 -13.71
N GLU A 8 -17.84 -1.49 -12.76
CA GLU A 8 -17.74 -0.09 -12.38
C GLU A 8 -16.52 0.12 -11.45
N PRO A 9 -15.57 1.01 -11.81
CA PRO A 9 -14.41 1.26 -10.99
C PRO A 9 -14.78 2.12 -9.77
N VAL A 10 -14.48 1.64 -8.57
CA VAL A 10 -14.90 2.31 -7.32
C VAL A 10 -13.76 2.93 -6.52
N HIS A 11 -12.56 2.36 -6.63
CA HIS A 11 -11.39 2.85 -5.92
C HIS A 11 -10.11 2.57 -6.69
N THR A 12 -9.14 3.47 -6.55
CA THR A 12 -7.76 3.26 -6.97
C THR A 12 -6.82 3.68 -5.86
N ARG A 13 -5.81 2.86 -5.61
CA ARG A 13 -4.61 3.22 -4.85
C ARG A 13 -3.40 3.10 -5.76
N CYS A 14 -2.58 4.13 -5.82
CA CYS A 14 -1.29 4.10 -6.50
C CYS A 14 -0.18 4.34 -5.48
N LEU A 15 0.83 3.49 -5.50
CA LEU A 15 2.08 3.62 -4.76
C LEU A 15 3.20 3.73 -5.80
N ALA A 16 4.08 4.71 -5.65
CA ALA A 16 5.23 4.86 -6.53
C ALA A 16 6.47 5.11 -5.70
N VAL A 17 7.60 4.52 -6.10
CA VAL A 17 8.91 4.79 -5.50
C VAL A 17 9.90 5.02 -6.64
N ALA A 18 10.70 6.07 -6.56
CA ALA A 18 11.80 6.34 -7.48
C ALA A 18 13.09 6.51 -6.69
N LEU A 19 14.16 5.89 -7.19
CA LEU A 19 15.50 5.95 -6.64
C LEU A 19 16.42 6.64 -7.66
N THR A 20 17.17 7.64 -7.20
CA THR A 20 18.16 8.37 -8.00
C THR A 20 19.48 8.44 -7.26
N GLN A 21 20.58 8.46 -8.00
CA GLN A 21 21.92 8.61 -7.42
C GLN A 21 22.03 9.96 -6.71
N GLY A 22 22.40 9.94 -5.43
CA GLY A 22 22.75 11.11 -4.64
C GLY A 22 24.25 11.41 -4.68
N GLU A 23 24.70 12.30 -3.80
CA GLU A 23 26.13 12.59 -3.64
C GLU A 23 26.86 11.44 -2.93
N GLY A 24 28.04 11.07 -3.41
CA GLY A 24 28.84 9.96 -2.86
C GLY A 24 28.07 8.64 -2.87
N ASP A 25 28.01 7.99 -1.71
CA ASP A 25 27.33 6.69 -1.52
C ASP A 25 25.84 6.83 -1.16
N SER A 26 25.25 8.01 -1.34
CA SER A 26 23.84 8.25 -1.02
C SER A 26 22.93 7.92 -2.20
N VAL A 27 21.75 7.37 -1.91
CA VAL A 27 20.65 7.22 -2.87
C VAL A 27 19.48 8.06 -2.40
N GLU A 28 19.07 9.01 -3.23
CA GLU A 28 17.86 9.79 -3.02
C GLU A 28 16.63 8.96 -3.39
N PHE A 29 15.58 9.05 -2.59
CA PHE A 29 14.29 8.43 -2.86
C PHE A 29 13.17 9.46 -2.87
N ARG A 30 12.19 9.18 -3.73
CA ARG A 30 10.85 9.77 -3.69
C ARG A 30 9.84 8.65 -3.62
N ALA A 31 8.92 8.71 -2.67
CA ALA A 31 7.84 7.75 -2.52
C ALA A 31 6.49 8.47 -2.44
N ASP A 32 5.51 8.04 -3.22
CA ASP A 32 4.18 8.66 -3.29
C ASP A 32 3.08 7.62 -3.02
N ILE A 33 2.03 8.02 -2.31
CA ILE A 33 0.75 7.31 -2.25
C ILE A 33 -0.39 8.22 -2.68
N LEU A 34 -1.25 7.71 -3.57
CA LEU A 34 -2.49 8.34 -3.98
C LEU A 34 -3.65 7.36 -3.78
N ASP A 35 -4.61 7.74 -2.94
CA ASP A 35 -5.90 7.06 -2.82
C ASP A 35 -6.98 7.90 -3.48
N LEU A 36 -7.70 7.31 -4.44
CA LEU A 36 -8.76 7.95 -5.20
C LEU A 36 -10.06 7.15 -5.03
N ARG A 37 -11.10 7.81 -4.51
CA ARG A 37 -12.47 7.29 -4.58
C ARG A 37 -13.08 7.70 -5.91
N LYS A 38 -13.59 6.73 -6.68
CA LYS A 38 -14.23 6.98 -7.97
C LYS A 38 -15.75 7.03 -7.88
N ALA A 39 -16.33 6.30 -6.92
CA ALA A 39 -17.77 6.23 -6.70
C ALA A 39 -18.12 6.17 -5.21
N GLY A 40 -19.39 6.40 -4.90
CA GLY A 40 -19.94 6.29 -3.56
C GLY A 40 -19.82 7.56 -2.70
N LEU A 41 -20.48 7.50 -1.55
CA LEU A 41 -20.56 8.56 -0.56
C LEU A 41 -20.19 7.99 0.81
N MET A 42 -19.48 8.73 1.62
CA MET A 42 -19.15 8.30 2.99
C MET A 42 -19.56 9.37 3.99
N GLY A 43 -20.38 8.98 4.97
CA GLY A 43 -20.63 9.78 6.16
C GLY A 43 -19.66 9.39 7.26
N LEU A 44 -18.80 10.30 7.72
CA LEU A 44 -17.99 10.06 8.91
C LEU A 44 -17.74 11.33 9.70
N GLY A 45 -17.93 11.27 11.02
CA GLY A 45 -17.63 12.39 11.92
C GLY A 45 -18.40 13.65 11.55
N GLY A 46 -19.66 13.52 11.13
CA GLY A 46 -20.49 14.64 10.69
C GLY A 46 -20.10 15.27 9.35
N ARG A 47 -19.21 14.64 8.58
CA ARG A 47 -18.85 15.07 7.21
C ARG A 47 -19.32 14.07 6.18
N ILE A 48 -19.69 14.58 5.02
CA ILE A 48 -19.95 13.79 3.82
C ILE A 48 -18.71 13.92 2.92
N ALA A 49 -18.11 12.78 2.56
CA ALA A 49 -17.03 12.70 1.60
C ALA A 49 -17.53 12.00 0.34
N THR A 50 -17.37 12.66 -0.81
CA THR A 50 -17.77 12.16 -2.14
C THR A 50 -16.61 11.47 -2.84
N ALA A 51 -16.78 11.11 -4.12
CA ALA A 51 -15.68 10.78 -5.02
C ALA A 51 -14.63 11.92 -5.05
N GLY A 52 -13.37 11.55 -5.24
CA GLY A 52 -12.22 12.45 -5.18
C GLY A 52 -11.00 11.84 -4.49
N ILE A 53 -9.94 12.64 -4.40
CA ILE A 53 -8.69 12.26 -3.72
C ILE A 53 -8.96 12.14 -2.22
N ILE A 54 -8.67 10.96 -1.65
CA ILE A 54 -8.78 10.68 -0.21
C ILE A 54 -7.47 10.98 0.49
N HIS A 55 -6.37 10.47 -0.07
CA HIS A 55 -5.03 10.64 0.44
C HIS A 55 -4.09 10.97 -0.70
N LYS A 56 -3.22 11.97 -0.50
CA LYS A 56 -2.07 12.22 -1.36
C LYS A 56 -0.90 12.58 -0.45
N MET A 57 -0.01 11.62 -0.26
CA MET A 57 1.14 11.74 0.63
C MET A 57 2.43 11.39 -0.11
N GLU A 58 3.51 12.07 0.27
CA GLU A 58 4.82 11.97 -0.35
C GLU A 58 5.89 11.89 0.73
N PHE A 59 6.92 11.09 0.47
CA PHE A 59 8.20 11.13 1.16
C PHE A 59 9.31 11.49 0.18
N LEU A 60 10.21 12.34 0.63
CA LEU A 60 11.49 12.61 0.00
C LEU A 60 12.57 12.27 1.02
N GLY A 61 13.72 11.81 0.58
CA GLY A 61 14.79 11.50 1.52
C GLY A 61 15.94 10.79 0.85
N SER A 62 16.86 10.30 1.67
CA SER A 62 18.03 9.57 1.20
C SER A 62 18.40 8.43 2.14
N PHE A 63 19.12 7.45 1.60
CA PHE A 63 19.74 6.38 2.38
C PHE A 63 21.14 6.06 1.86
N ALA A 64 22.00 5.59 2.76
CA ALA A 64 23.33 5.11 2.41
C ALA A 64 23.22 3.79 1.62
N VAL A 65 23.76 3.75 0.40
CA VAL A 65 23.52 2.67 -0.56
C VAL A 65 23.94 1.29 -0.06
N GLU A 66 25.07 1.22 0.64
CA GLU A 66 25.66 -0.04 1.12
C GLU A 66 24.98 -0.60 2.37
N THR A 67 24.41 0.27 3.22
CA THR A 67 23.81 -0.15 4.50
C THR A 67 22.29 -0.10 4.49
N GLY A 68 21.69 0.64 3.56
CA GLY A 68 20.26 0.97 3.57
C GLY A 68 19.85 1.91 4.70
N ILE A 69 20.78 2.47 5.48
CA ILE A 69 20.49 3.36 6.59
C ILE A 69 19.90 4.66 6.07
N ILE A 70 18.74 5.03 6.58
CA ILE A 70 18.09 6.28 6.22
C ILE A 70 18.88 7.46 6.78
N GLU A 71 19.27 8.39 5.91
CA GLU A 71 20.04 9.59 6.27
C GLU A 71 19.13 10.80 6.44
N ARG A 72 18.07 10.88 5.62
CA ARG A 72 17.12 12.00 5.60
C ARG A 72 15.72 11.52 5.26
N ILE A 73 14.71 12.12 5.88
CA ILE A 73 13.30 11.96 5.52
C ILE A 73 12.62 13.31 5.64
N GLU A 74 11.88 13.66 4.59
CA GLU A 74 10.94 14.76 4.50
C GLU A 74 9.60 14.21 4.03
N TRP A 75 8.52 14.90 4.34
CA TRP A 75 7.18 14.44 4.03
C TRP A 75 6.27 15.58 3.63
N ASN A 76 5.27 15.25 2.82
CA ASN A 76 4.17 16.13 2.48
C ASN A 76 2.86 15.35 2.46
N GLN A 77 1.81 15.91 3.05
CA GLN A 77 0.47 15.32 3.05
C GLN A 77 -0.53 16.34 2.52
N SER A 78 -0.50 16.55 1.20
CA SER A 78 -1.36 17.55 0.54
C SER A 78 -2.85 17.25 0.70
N HIS A 79 -3.24 15.97 0.78
CA HIS A 79 -4.62 15.55 0.97
C HIS A 79 -4.69 14.46 2.03
N VAL A 80 -5.60 14.63 3.00
CA VAL A 80 -5.90 13.65 4.03
C VAL A 80 -7.41 13.55 4.25
N MET A 81 -7.88 12.39 4.69
CA MET A 81 -9.30 12.17 4.98
C MET A 81 -9.81 13.04 6.15
N HIS A 82 -9.00 13.19 7.20
CA HIS A 82 -9.39 13.92 8.41
C HIS A 82 -8.53 15.15 8.63
N GLU A 83 -9.15 16.30 8.32
CA GLU A 83 -8.65 17.62 8.67
C GLU A 83 -9.11 18.04 10.07
N ALA A 84 -8.33 18.92 10.72
CA ALA A 84 -8.68 19.53 11.99
C ALA A 84 -10.04 20.26 11.90
N ASN A 85 -11.01 19.82 12.70
CA ASN A 85 -12.32 20.45 12.78
C ASN A 85 -13.02 20.13 14.12
N ARG A 86 -14.28 20.59 14.27
CA ARG A 86 -15.07 20.38 15.49
C ARG A 86 -15.27 18.90 15.84
N ALA A 87 -15.55 18.04 14.86
CA ALA A 87 -15.79 16.62 15.08
C ALA A 87 -14.52 15.82 15.42
N THR A 88 -13.36 16.30 14.98
CA THR A 88 -12.06 15.72 15.37
C THR A 88 -11.46 16.40 16.60
N LYS A 89 -12.19 17.33 17.24
CA LYS A 89 -11.69 18.18 18.34
C LYS A 89 -10.33 18.85 18.03
N GLY A 90 -10.12 19.20 16.76
CA GLY A 90 -8.89 19.81 16.27
C GLY A 90 -7.80 18.84 15.82
N GLU A 91 -7.96 17.53 15.99
CA GLU A 91 -6.98 16.55 15.51
C GLU A 91 -7.05 16.32 14.00
N CYS A 92 -5.92 15.94 13.41
CA CYS A 92 -5.71 15.75 11.99
C CYS A 92 -4.86 14.51 11.70
N CYS A 93 -5.04 13.91 10.52
CA CYS A 93 -4.18 12.82 10.03
C CYS A 93 -2.69 13.17 9.97
N ARG A 94 -2.33 14.46 9.96
CA ARG A 94 -0.95 14.97 9.91
C ARG A 94 -0.26 14.97 11.27
N ASP A 95 -1.00 14.99 12.36
CA ASP A 95 -0.46 15.12 13.71
C ASP A 95 0.60 14.07 14.10
N PRO A 96 0.52 12.78 13.69
CA PRO A 96 1.53 11.81 14.10
C PRO A 96 2.84 11.92 13.30
N VAL A 97 2.87 12.64 12.17
CA VAL A 97 3.90 12.51 11.13
C VAL A 97 5.31 12.84 11.60
N ASP A 98 5.46 13.79 12.54
CA ASP A 98 6.79 14.16 13.05
C ASP A 98 7.51 13.00 13.76
N ARG A 99 6.78 11.96 14.19
CA ARG A 99 7.35 10.72 14.74
C ARG A 99 8.23 9.97 13.73
N LEU A 100 8.06 10.22 12.43
CA LEU A 100 8.87 9.60 11.39
C LEU A 100 10.35 10.00 11.45
N THR A 101 10.68 11.13 12.09
CA THR A 101 12.07 11.53 12.35
C THR A 101 12.86 10.46 13.11
N ALA A 102 12.19 9.66 13.95
CA ALA A 102 12.81 8.56 14.69
C ALA A 102 13.28 7.39 13.81
N LEU A 103 12.93 7.38 12.51
CA LEU A 103 13.39 6.39 11.55
C LEU A 103 14.75 6.74 10.94
N VAL A 104 15.20 7.99 11.04
CA VAL A 104 16.55 8.37 10.60
C VAL A 104 17.59 7.58 11.41
N GLY A 105 18.57 7.00 10.72
CA GLY A 105 19.54 6.08 11.32
C GLY A 105 19.10 4.61 11.36
N THR A 106 17.88 4.28 10.92
CA THR A 106 17.43 2.89 10.80
C THR A 106 17.65 2.34 9.39
N PRO A 107 18.02 1.05 9.23
CA PRO A 107 18.18 0.45 7.92
C PRO A 107 16.81 0.10 7.31
N LEU A 108 16.62 0.46 6.04
CA LEU A 108 15.55 -0.08 5.20
C LEU A 108 15.81 -1.56 4.90
N GLY A 109 14.73 -2.33 4.77
CA GLY A 109 14.75 -3.74 4.44
C GLY A 109 14.46 -4.67 5.63
N ALA A 110 15.32 -5.65 5.86
CA ALA A 110 15.08 -6.66 6.88
C ALA A 110 14.92 -6.02 8.28
N GLY A 111 13.81 -6.30 8.96
CA GLY A 111 13.51 -5.77 10.30
C GLY A 111 12.89 -4.38 10.33
N PHE A 112 12.93 -3.61 9.24
CA PHE A 112 12.40 -2.24 9.18
C PHE A 112 10.92 -2.15 9.55
N ALA A 113 10.10 -3.12 9.12
CA ALA A 113 8.67 -3.16 9.45
C ALA A 113 8.40 -3.23 10.97
N SER A 114 9.31 -3.83 11.74
CA SER A 114 9.22 -3.85 13.20
C SER A 114 9.52 -2.47 13.78
N SER A 115 10.60 -1.84 13.34
CA SER A 115 10.99 -0.47 13.76
C SER A 115 9.87 0.54 13.45
N LEU A 116 9.35 0.51 12.22
CA LEU A 116 8.23 1.33 11.79
C LEU A 116 6.98 1.11 12.66
N LYS A 117 6.66 -0.15 12.98
CA LYS A 117 5.52 -0.46 13.85
C LYS A 117 5.71 0.10 15.26
N GLN A 118 6.92 0.11 15.80
CA GLN A 118 7.19 0.64 17.15
C GLN A 118 7.02 2.16 17.23
N CYS A 119 7.46 2.91 16.22
CA CYS A 119 7.38 4.37 16.24
C CYS A 119 6.05 4.92 15.68
N PHE A 120 5.45 4.22 14.71
CA PHE A 120 4.35 4.73 13.87
C PHE A 120 3.21 3.71 13.63
N GLY A 121 3.23 2.57 14.31
CA GLY A 121 2.23 1.52 14.14
C GLY A 121 0.89 1.81 14.85
N GLY A 122 -0.20 1.34 14.25
CA GLY A 122 -1.54 1.35 14.85
C GLY A 122 -1.99 2.75 15.28
N PRO A 123 -2.35 2.96 16.56
CA PRO A 123 -2.86 4.25 17.04
C PRO A 123 -1.79 5.35 17.05
N LEU A 124 -0.51 5.02 16.86
CA LEU A 124 0.57 6.01 16.84
C LEU A 124 0.78 6.65 15.47
N GLY A 125 0.12 6.15 14.42
CA GLY A 125 0.37 6.63 13.07
C GLY A 125 -0.74 6.33 12.07
N CYS A 126 -0.45 6.61 10.82
CA CYS A 126 -1.35 6.44 9.68
C CYS A 126 -1.05 5.13 8.94
N THR A 127 -2.08 4.32 8.65
CA THR A 127 -1.95 3.10 7.86
C THR A 127 -1.35 3.37 6.48
N HIS A 128 -1.72 4.48 5.84
CA HIS A 128 -1.26 4.86 4.50
C HIS A 128 0.25 5.12 4.46
N VAL A 129 0.75 5.89 5.42
CA VAL A 129 2.18 6.14 5.62
C VAL A 129 2.92 4.83 5.91
N ASN A 130 2.35 3.97 6.77
CA ASN A 130 2.93 2.66 7.05
C ASN A 130 3.05 1.79 5.78
N THR A 131 2.00 1.74 4.95
CA THR A 131 2.01 1.02 3.67
C THR A 131 3.05 1.60 2.72
N LEU A 132 3.14 2.94 2.60
CA LEU A 132 4.11 3.58 1.72
C LEU A 132 5.56 3.28 2.15
N PHE A 133 5.85 3.31 3.45
CA PHE A 133 7.18 2.95 3.97
C PHE A 133 7.50 1.47 3.82
N GLN A 134 6.50 0.59 3.98
CA GLN A 134 6.68 -0.85 3.73
C GLN A 134 7.05 -1.10 2.27
N GLU A 135 6.39 -0.42 1.32
CA GLU A 135 6.75 -0.52 -0.10
C GLU A 135 8.11 0.08 -0.42
N LEU A 136 8.47 1.24 0.14
CA LEU A 136 9.81 1.79 0.02
C LEU A 136 10.87 0.81 0.52
N SER A 137 10.67 0.24 1.71
CA SER A 137 11.57 -0.75 2.30
C SER A 137 11.68 -2.02 1.47
N ALA A 138 10.57 -2.53 0.95
CA ALA A 138 10.55 -3.71 0.10
C ALA A 138 11.28 -3.45 -1.23
N PHE A 139 11.09 -2.27 -1.82
CA PHE A 139 11.76 -1.90 -3.06
C PHE A 139 13.25 -1.65 -2.88
N VAL A 140 13.68 -1.01 -1.78
CA VAL A 140 15.10 -0.85 -1.44
C VAL A 140 15.77 -2.20 -1.22
N SER A 141 15.10 -3.14 -0.54
CA SER A 141 15.61 -4.52 -0.43
C SER A 141 15.77 -5.20 -1.79
N ARG A 142 14.82 -5.00 -2.72
CA ARG A 142 14.92 -5.53 -4.09
C ARG A 142 16.08 -4.87 -4.85
N PHE A 143 16.25 -3.56 -4.71
CA PHE A 143 17.35 -2.81 -5.31
C PHE A 143 18.73 -3.27 -4.79
N GLN A 144 18.89 -3.46 -3.49
CA GLN A 144 20.11 -4.01 -2.90
C GLN A 144 20.41 -5.42 -3.43
N PHE A 145 19.39 -6.28 -3.51
CA PHE A 145 19.54 -7.60 -4.12
C PHE A 145 19.97 -7.54 -5.59
N MET A 146 19.40 -6.62 -6.38
CA MET A 146 19.83 -6.41 -7.76
C MET A 146 21.30 -5.97 -7.86
N ARG A 147 21.78 -5.11 -6.95
CA ARG A 147 23.20 -4.73 -6.84
C ARG A 147 24.07 -5.92 -6.44
N ASP A 148 23.61 -6.79 -5.55
CA ASP A 148 24.37 -7.94 -5.08
C ASP A 148 24.54 -9.01 -6.15
N GLU A 149 23.49 -9.31 -6.91
CA GLU A 149 23.54 -10.32 -7.96
C GLU A 149 24.25 -9.85 -9.23
N ASN A 150 24.35 -8.54 -9.47
CA ASN A 150 24.81 -7.99 -10.74
C ASN A 150 25.92 -6.95 -10.51
N PRO A 151 27.20 -7.34 -10.62
CA PRO A 151 28.33 -6.42 -10.44
C PRO A 151 28.27 -5.18 -11.34
N ALA A 152 27.80 -5.30 -12.58
CA ALA A 152 27.62 -4.18 -13.51
C ALA A 152 26.60 -3.13 -13.00
N TYR A 153 25.69 -3.54 -12.11
CA TYR A 153 24.71 -2.63 -11.51
C TYR A 153 25.30 -1.81 -10.34
N ARG A 154 26.53 -2.13 -9.91
CA ARG A 154 27.32 -1.36 -8.92
C ARG A 154 28.25 -0.34 -9.55
N GLU A 155 28.29 -0.25 -10.88
CA GLU A 155 29.08 0.76 -11.58
C GLU A 155 28.71 2.17 -11.11
N GLU A 156 29.73 3.04 -11.06
CA GLU A 156 29.60 4.42 -10.60
C GLU A 156 28.58 5.18 -11.44
N ARG A 157 27.76 5.99 -10.76
CA ARG A 157 26.67 6.77 -11.35
C ARG A 157 26.89 8.24 -11.09
N LYS A 158 26.43 9.07 -12.02
CA LYS A 158 26.44 10.52 -11.82
C LYS A 158 25.29 10.91 -10.91
N VAL A 159 25.47 11.95 -10.11
CA VAL A 159 24.40 12.53 -9.28
C VAL A 159 23.19 12.84 -10.18
N GLY A 160 22.01 12.41 -9.76
CA GLY A 160 20.75 12.55 -10.48
C GLY A 160 20.44 11.41 -11.47
N ASP A 161 21.37 10.49 -11.73
CA ASP A 161 21.08 9.32 -12.56
C ASP A 161 19.93 8.50 -11.94
N ARG A 162 18.98 8.07 -12.78
CA ARG A 162 17.91 7.17 -12.33
C ARG A 162 18.49 5.79 -12.08
N LEU A 163 18.19 5.23 -10.91
CA LEU A 163 18.67 3.92 -10.51
C LEU A 163 17.56 2.89 -10.69
N ALA A 164 16.42 3.12 -10.06
CA ALA A 164 15.29 2.22 -10.11
C ALA A 164 13.96 2.95 -9.88
N LYS A 165 12.86 2.37 -10.34
CA LYS A 165 11.50 2.85 -10.10
C LYS A 165 10.53 1.70 -9.88
N ARG A 166 9.66 1.81 -8.88
CA ARG A 166 8.51 0.93 -8.65
C ARG A 166 7.22 1.71 -8.88
N SER A 167 6.24 1.07 -9.50
CA SER A 167 4.85 1.53 -9.55
C SER A 167 3.93 0.36 -9.18
N LEU A 168 3.06 0.55 -8.20
CA LEU A 168 2.07 -0.43 -7.74
C LEU A 168 0.69 0.23 -7.74
N CYS A 169 -0.21 -0.27 -8.58
CA CYS A 169 -1.60 0.18 -8.66
C CYS A 169 -2.54 -0.92 -8.20
N PHE A 170 -3.37 -0.60 -7.21
CA PHE A 170 -4.53 -1.38 -6.80
C PHE A 170 -5.78 -0.69 -7.34
N ASP A 171 -6.64 -1.44 -8.01
CA ASP A 171 -7.94 -0.99 -8.48
C ASP A 171 -9.03 -1.94 -7.98
N ALA A 172 -10.16 -1.39 -7.57
CA ALA A 172 -11.34 -2.16 -7.20
C ALA A 172 -12.51 -1.84 -8.13
N PHE A 173 -13.22 -2.89 -8.51
CA PHE A 173 -14.37 -2.83 -9.41
C PHE A 173 -15.55 -3.60 -8.81
N PHE A 174 -16.76 -3.12 -9.07
CA PHE A 174 -17.99 -3.89 -8.86
C PHE A 174 -18.43 -4.49 -10.19
N PRO A 175 -18.55 -5.83 -10.30
CA PRO A 175 -18.92 -6.46 -11.56
C PRO A 175 -20.27 -5.97 -12.08
N SER A 176 -21.21 -5.73 -11.16
CA SER A 176 -22.53 -5.16 -11.43
C SER A 176 -23.01 -4.31 -10.25
N GLU A 177 -23.99 -3.43 -10.49
CA GLU A 177 -24.59 -2.62 -9.44
C GLU A 177 -25.33 -3.50 -8.42
N GLY A 178 -25.03 -3.33 -7.14
CA GLY A 178 -25.64 -4.13 -6.05
C GLY A 178 -25.05 -5.52 -5.85
N ASP A 179 -24.00 -5.89 -6.58
CA ASP A 179 -23.27 -7.14 -6.37
C ASP A 179 -22.65 -7.21 -4.96
N ALA A 180 -22.64 -8.40 -4.37
CA ALA A 180 -22.01 -8.65 -3.09
C ALA A 180 -20.50 -8.93 -3.22
N THR A 181 -19.96 -8.85 -4.45
CA THR A 181 -18.56 -9.14 -4.76
C THR A 181 -17.82 -7.93 -5.31
N SER A 182 -16.49 -7.94 -5.18
CA SER A 182 -15.61 -6.97 -5.83
C SER A 182 -14.41 -7.66 -6.46
N ASN A 183 -14.06 -7.21 -7.66
CA ASN A 183 -12.82 -7.57 -8.34
C ASN A 183 -11.72 -6.59 -7.96
N LEU A 184 -10.66 -7.10 -7.33
CA LEU A 184 -9.47 -6.34 -6.96
C LEU A 184 -8.35 -6.67 -7.94
N SER A 185 -7.84 -5.68 -8.66
CA SER A 185 -6.69 -5.81 -9.55
C SER A 185 -5.48 -5.13 -8.93
N VAL A 186 -4.34 -5.82 -8.85
CA VAL A 186 -3.06 -5.22 -8.50
C VAL A 186 -2.10 -5.38 -9.65
N ARG A 187 -1.47 -4.29 -10.07
CA ARG A 187 -0.38 -4.27 -11.04
C ARG A 187 0.85 -3.65 -10.40
N LEU A 188 1.96 -4.36 -10.45
CA LEU A 188 3.26 -3.88 -10.00
C LEU A 188 4.24 -3.92 -11.16
N ALA A 189 5.05 -2.87 -11.27
CA ALA A 189 6.08 -2.70 -12.28
C ALA A 189 7.34 -2.14 -11.62
N ASP A 190 8.42 -2.92 -11.62
CA ASP A 190 9.76 -2.50 -11.18
C ASP A 190 10.65 -2.32 -12.40
N VAL A 191 11.29 -1.15 -12.49
CA VAL A 191 12.23 -0.77 -13.55
C VAL A 191 13.58 -0.54 -12.90
N PHE A 192 14.62 -1.19 -13.42
CA PHE A 192 16.01 -0.99 -13.03
C PHE A 192 16.77 -0.46 -14.23
N TYR A 193 17.48 0.65 -14.06
CA TYR A 193 18.20 1.34 -15.13
C TYR A 193 19.68 0.96 -15.13
N ALA A 194 20.26 0.64 -16.29
CA ALA A 194 21.70 0.48 -16.45
C ALA A 194 22.40 1.87 -16.50
N PRO A 195 23.74 1.94 -16.41
CA PRO A 195 24.47 3.20 -16.58
C PRO A 195 24.04 3.94 -17.85
N ASN A 196 23.88 5.26 -17.74
CA ASN A 196 23.56 6.10 -18.89
C ASN A 196 24.72 6.06 -19.88
N HIS A 197 24.39 6.03 -21.18
CA HIS A 197 25.41 6.20 -22.21
C HIS A 197 25.99 7.61 -22.17
N GLU A 198 27.18 7.81 -22.75
CA GLU A 198 27.84 9.13 -22.82
C GLU A 198 26.97 10.20 -23.51
N ASN A 199 26.10 9.78 -24.44
CA ASN A 199 25.15 10.65 -25.13
C ASN A 199 23.90 10.99 -24.30
N GLY A 200 23.81 10.54 -23.05
CA GLY A 200 22.69 10.77 -22.14
C GLY A 200 21.50 9.83 -22.34
N SER A 201 21.59 8.86 -23.26
CA SER A 201 20.53 7.89 -23.47
C SER A 201 20.44 6.90 -22.31
N GLU A 202 19.21 6.64 -21.89
CA GLU A 202 18.90 5.74 -20.79
C GLU A 202 18.75 4.31 -21.28
N VAL A 203 19.19 3.36 -20.46
CA VAL A 203 19.17 1.94 -20.79
C VAL A 203 18.41 1.17 -19.71
N LEU A 204 17.50 0.31 -20.15
CA LEU A 204 16.82 -0.61 -19.25
C LEU A 204 17.76 -1.77 -18.90
N PHE A 205 18.05 -1.94 -17.60
CA PHE A 205 18.75 -3.12 -17.11
C PHE A 205 17.78 -4.30 -16.97
N ARG A 206 16.68 -4.08 -16.24
CA ARG A 206 15.64 -5.08 -16.00
C ARG A 206 14.29 -4.42 -15.79
N TYR A 207 13.24 -5.08 -16.25
CA TYR A 207 11.86 -4.69 -16.01
C TYR A 207 11.05 -5.89 -15.50
N GLU A 208 10.50 -5.78 -14.30
CA GLU A 208 9.75 -6.85 -13.63
C GLU A 208 8.30 -6.43 -13.46
N GLU A 209 7.38 -7.31 -13.82
CA GLU A 209 5.95 -7.04 -13.82
C GLU A 209 5.22 -8.13 -13.06
N VAL A 210 4.27 -7.74 -12.22
CA VAL A 210 3.33 -8.64 -11.55
C VAL A 210 1.92 -8.15 -11.77
N GLY A 211 1.02 -9.05 -12.11
CA GLY A 211 -0.42 -8.84 -12.09
C GLY A 211 -1.08 -9.81 -11.12
N VAL A 212 -1.93 -9.29 -10.24
CA VAL A 212 -2.81 -10.07 -9.35
C VAL A 212 -4.25 -9.66 -9.63
N LEU A 213 -5.16 -10.64 -9.65
CA LEU A 213 -6.59 -10.43 -9.73
C LEU A 213 -7.26 -11.28 -8.65
N ALA A 214 -7.95 -10.62 -7.71
CA ALA A 214 -8.66 -11.25 -6.62
C ALA A 214 -10.17 -10.97 -6.73
N GLU A 215 -10.99 -11.98 -6.53
CA GLU A 215 -12.43 -11.83 -6.32
C GLU A 215 -12.72 -11.92 -4.82
N VAL A 216 -13.48 -10.96 -4.30
CA VAL A 216 -13.70 -10.82 -2.86
C VAL A 216 -15.18 -10.61 -2.55
N ASP A 217 -15.72 -11.41 -1.64
CA ASP A 217 -17.03 -11.17 -1.02
C ASP A 217 -16.97 -9.94 -0.09
N LEU A 218 -17.84 -8.97 -0.32
CA LEU A 218 -17.86 -7.68 0.39
C LEU A 218 -18.39 -7.78 1.83
N LYS A 219 -19.18 -8.81 2.16
CA LYS A 219 -19.77 -8.97 3.50
C LYS A 219 -18.74 -9.46 4.51
N GLY A 220 -17.92 -10.44 4.13
CA GLY A 220 -16.88 -11.05 4.96
C GLY A 220 -15.45 -10.63 4.60
N TRP A 221 -15.27 -9.86 3.53
CA TRP A 221 -13.98 -9.56 2.89
C TRP A 221 -13.21 -10.84 2.58
N GLN A 222 -13.94 -11.90 2.20
CA GLN A 222 -13.38 -13.22 1.95
C GLN A 222 -12.95 -13.33 0.49
N ILE A 223 -11.73 -13.81 0.28
CA ILE A 223 -11.22 -14.10 -1.05
C ILE A 223 -11.94 -15.34 -1.58
N GLY A 224 -12.67 -15.19 -2.69
CA GLY A 224 -13.25 -16.31 -3.42
C GLY A 224 -12.24 -16.94 -4.39
N ASN A 225 -11.44 -16.11 -5.06
CA ASN A 225 -10.43 -16.56 -6.01
C ASN A 225 -9.27 -15.56 -6.08
N VAL A 226 -8.04 -16.03 -6.27
CA VAL A 226 -6.88 -15.21 -6.57
C VAL A 226 -6.10 -15.83 -7.73
N ARG A 227 -5.82 -15.02 -8.74
CA ARG A 227 -4.96 -15.37 -9.87
C ARG A 227 -3.77 -14.42 -9.93
N ALA A 228 -2.62 -14.93 -10.29
CA ALA A 228 -1.43 -14.11 -10.48
C ALA A 228 -0.61 -14.54 -11.69
N ARG A 229 0.11 -13.57 -12.25
CA ARG A 229 1.10 -13.77 -13.29
C ARG A 229 2.23 -12.78 -13.09
N GLU A 230 3.42 -13.18 -13.51
CA GLU A 230 4.58 -12.32 -13.48
C GLU A 230 5.42 -12.46 -14.74
N ARG A 231 6.27 -11.48 -14.97
CA ARG A 231 7.20 -11.48 -16.10
C ARG A 231 8.42 -10.65 -15.74
N SER A 232 9.60 -11.16 -16.12
CA SER A 232 10.85 -10.40 -16.09
C SER A 232 11.34 -10.19 -17.51
N ARG A 233 11.78 -8.98 -17.81
CA ARG A 233 12.24 -8.52 -19.12
C ARG A 233 13.64 -7.94 -18.98
N SER A 234 14.52 -8.30 -19.90
CA SER A 234 15.89 -7.80 -19.95
C SER A 234 16.39 -7.77 -21.39
N GLY A 235 17.24 -6.79 -21.70
CA GLY A 235 17.88 -6.68 -23.01
C GLY A 235 16.93 -6.29 -24.17
N PRO A 236 17.41 -6.37 -25.42
CA PRO A 236 16.71 -5.86 -26.60
C PRO A 236 15.48 -6.66 -27.03
N ALA A 237 15.32 -7.91 -26.56
CA ALA A 237 14.16 -8.77 -26.83
C ALA A 237 13.09 -8.68 -25.71
N CYS A 238 13.00 -7.54 -25.03
CA CYS A 238 12.15 -7.37 -23.85
C CYS A 238 10.65 -7.53 -24.17
N GLU A 239 10.22 -7.26 -25.40
CA GLU A 239 8.81 -7.25 -25.78
C GLU A 239 8.19 -8.66 -25.71
N ASP A 240 8.94 -9.68 -26.14
CA ASP A 240 8.47 -11.06 -26.34
C ASP A 240 8.55 -11.96 -25.09
N SER A 241 9.06 -11.44 -23.97
CA SER A 241 9.19 -12.25 -22.75
C SER A 241 7.81 -12.79 -22.31
N PRO A 242 7.67 -14.10 -22.06
CA PRO A 242 6.40 -14.71 -21.71
C PRO A 242 5.98 -14.37 -20.28
N TRP A 243 4.67 -14.46 -20.01
CA TRP A 243 4.14 -14.43 -18.65
C TRP A 243 4.26 -15.81 -18.01
N THR A 244 4.80 -15.85 -16.79
CA THR A 244 4.73 -17.00 -15.90
C THR A 244 3.43 -16.93 -15.10
N ILE A 245 2.62 -17.98 -15.15
CA ILE A 245 1.40 -18.09 -14.35
C ILE A 245 1.78 -18.55 -12.94
N ARG A 246 1.25 -17.87 -11.92
CA ARG A 246 1.55 -18.11 -10.50
C ARG A 246 0.31 -18.53 -9.70
N SER A 247 -0.85 -18.68 -10.34
CA SER A 247 -2.14 -18.93 -9.67
C SER A 247 -2.16 -20.20 -8.82
N ASP A 248 -1.48 -21.27 -9.24
CA ASP A 248 -1.48 -22.56 -8.53
C ASP A 248 -0.86 -22.45 -7.12
N GLU A 249 0.09 -21.52 -6.92
CA GLU A 249 0.71 -21.28 -5.61
C GLU A 249 -0.21 -20.52 -4.63
N LEU A 250 -1.34 -20.00 -5.13
CA LEU A 250 -2.25 -19.09 -4.42
C LEU A 250 -3.57 -19.73 -3.98
N GLY A 251 -3.78 -21.04 -4.21
CA GLY A 251 -4.99 -21.74 -3.79
C GLY A 251 -5.32 -21.57 -2.30
N ASP A 252 -4.30 -21.51 -1.44
CA ASP A 252 -4.47 -21.31 0.01
C ASP A 252 -4.99 -19.91 0.42
N PHE A 253 -5.17 -18.98 -0.53
CA PHE A 253 -5.81 -17.69 -0.28
C PHE A 253 -7.34 -17.79 -0.26
N GLU A 254 -7.92 -18.79 -0.92
CA GLU A 254 -9.37 -18.97 -0.99
C GLU A 254 -9.97 -19.17 0.42
N GLY A 255 -11.09 -18.49 0.67
CA GLY A 255 -11.79 -18.45 1.95
C GLY A 255 -11.15 -17.55 3.01
N ARG A 256 -9.93 -17.02 2.79
CA ARG A 256 -9.28 -16.14 3.76
C ARG A 256 -9.87 -14.73 3.74
N SER A 257 -9.99 -14.14 4.93
CA SER A 257 -10.45 -12.76 5.06
C SER A 257 -9.30 -11.76 4.89
N LEU A 258 -9.56 -10.67 4.18
CA LEU A 258 -8.71 -9.48 4.10
C LEU A 258 -8.82 -8.58 5.34
N GLY A 259 -9.77 -8.85 6.25
CA GLY A 259 -9.99 -8.06 7.46
C GLY A 259 -8.94 -8.23 8.57
N GLY A 260 -8.04 -9.21 8.46
CA GLY A 260 -6.96 -9.40 9.43
C GLY A 260 -6.05 -10.59 9.14
N GLY A 261 -4.78 -10.50 9.55
CA GLY A 261 -3.80 -11.59 9.44
C GLY A 261 -3.23 -11.84 8.05
N MET A 262 -3.78 -11.24 6.98
CA MET A 262 -3.31 -11.43 5.61
C MET A 262 -1.84 -11.07 5.41
N ALA A 263 -1.37 -9.97 6.01
CA ALA A 263 0.03 -9.57 5.91
C ALA A 263 0.98 -10.63 6.50
N ARG A 264 0.64 -11.17 7.69
CA ARG A 264 1.39 -12.25 8.32
C ARG A 264 1.39 -13.50 7.45
N PHE A 265 0.24 -13.89 6.92
CA PHE A 265 0.11 -15.05 6.04
C PHE A 265 0.98 -14.92 4.78
N CYS A 266 0.98 -13.76 4.13
CA CYS A 266 1.83 -13.50 2.97
C CYS A 266 3.33 -13.57 3.33
N LEU A 267 3.73 -12.98 4.47
CA LEU A 267 5.12 -13.00 4.94
C LEU A 267 5.60 -14.41 5.31
N GLU A 268 4.76 -15.23 5.95
CA GLU A 268 5.10 -16.62 6.29
C GLU A 268 5.32 -17.48 5.03
N ARG A 269 4.59 -17.20 3.95
CA ARG A 269 4.67 -17.98 2.70
C ARG A 269 5.74 -17.51 1.72
N PHE A 270 5.90 -16.19 1.57
CA PHE A 270 6.75 -15.59 0.54
C PHE A 270 7.88 -14.71 1.12
N GLY A 271 7.83 -14.35 2.41
CA GLY A 271 8.74 -13.35 3.00
C GLY A 271 10.22 -13.72 2.98
N THR A 272 10.55 -15.01 2.93
CA THR A 272 11.95 -15.49 2.83
C THR A 272 12.39 -15.73 1.38
N ARG A 273 11.45 -15.73 0.42
CA ARG A 273 11.70 -16.03 -1.00
C ARG A 273 11.95 -14.73 -1.75
N ARG A 274 13.22 -14.29 -1.83
CA ARG A 274 13.63 -13.02 -2.47
C ARG A 274 13.14 -12.87 -3.91
N VAL A 275 13.03 -13.98 -4.64
CA VAL A 275 12.50 -14.01 -6.01
C VAL A 275 11.02 -13.62 -6.10
N ASP A 276 10.26 -13.76 -5.01
CA ASP A 276 8.84 -13.43 -4.93
C ASP A 276 8.59 -12.03 -4.36
N ALA A 277 9.61 -11.19 -4.20
CA ALA A 277 9.47 -9.88 -3.58
C ALA A 277 8.38 -9.01 -4.24
N CYS A 278 8.30 -9.03 -5.58
CA CYS A 278 7.28 -8.30 -6.34
C CYS A 278 5.88 -8.89 -6.13
N LEU A 279 5.75 -10.23 -6.16
CA LEU A 279 4.48 -10.91 -5.90
C LEU A 279 4.00 -10.65 -4.47
N LEU A 280 4.89 -10.76 -3.49
CA LEU A 280 4.61 -10.45 -2.09
C LEU A 280 4.12 -9.02 -1.92
N SER A 281 4.78 -8.03 -2.53
CA SER A 281 4.37 -6.62 -2.46
C SER A 281 2.96 -6.43 -3.05
N ALA A 282 2.68 -7.04 -4.20
CA ALA A 282 1.35 -7.00 -4.82
C ALA A 282 0.26 -7.62 -3.92
N LEU A 283 0.54 -8.76 -3.29
CA LEU A 283 -0.39 -9.44 -2.37
C LEU A 283 -0.62 -8.64 -1.08
N LEU A 284 0.43 -8.04 -0.52
CA LEU A 284 0.36 -7.19 0.68
C LEU A 284 -0.50 -5.94 0.46
N CYS A 285 -0.68 -5.49 -0.78
CA CYS A 285 -1.53 -4.36 -1.11
C CYS A 285 -3.04 -4.68 -1.06
N LEU A 286 -3.45 -5.96 -1.11
CA LEU A 286 -4.87 -6.34 -1.16
C LEU A 286 -5.65 -5.89 0.09
N ALA A 287 -5.17 -6.23 1.28
CA ALA A 287 -5.87 -5.92 2.53
C ALA A 287 -5.99 -4.39 2.82
N PRO A 288 -4.92 -3.59 2.73
CA PRO A 288 -5.05 -2.16 2.95
C PRO A 288 -5.84 -1.47 1.83
N GLY A 289 -5.85 -2.00 0.60
CA GLY A 289 -6.71 -1.51 -0.48
C GLY A 289 -8.19 -1.81 -0.22
N MET A 290 -8.51 -3.03 0.21
CA MET A 290 -9.87 -3.46 0.56
C MET A 290 -10.49 -2.62 1.67
N THR A 291 -9.68 -2.14 2.62
CA THR A 291 -10.14 -1.22 3.67
C THR A 291 -10.76 0.05 3.07
N GLN A 292 -10.21 0.58 1.97
CA GLN A 292 -10.78 1.75 1.29
C GLN A 292 -12.02 1.42 0.46
N VAL A 293 -12.11 0.19 -0.07
CA VAL A 293 -13.28 -0.30 -0.80
C VAL A 293 -14.47 -0.47 0.13
N GLY A 294 -14.28 -1.07 1.30
CA GLY A 294 -15.35 -1.27 2.29
C GLY A 294 -16.03 0.03 2.72
N VAL A 295 -15.29 1.13 2.68
CA VAL A 295 -15.81 2.48 2.95
C VAL A 295 -16.74 2.99 1.84
N ALA A 296 -16.44 2.66 0.59
CA ALA A 296 -17.29 3.03 -0.55
C ALA A 296 -18.60 2.24 -0.57
N VAL A 297 -18.61 1.00 -0.05
CA VAL A 297 -19.80 0.13 -0.01
C VAL A 297 -20.71 0.41 1.19
N SER A 298 -20.12 0.52 2.39
CA SER A 298 -20.91 0.44 3.63
C SER A 298 -21.39 1.79 4.18
N ASN A 299 -21.11 2.90 3.49
CA ASN A 299 -21.23 4.27 4.02
C ASN A 299 -20.53 4.46 5.40
N SER A 300 -19.69 3.51 5.82
CA SER A 300 -19.09 3.39 7.15
C SER A 300 -17.64 2.92 7.05
N LEU A 301 -16.79 3.37 7.98
CA LEU A 301 -15.37 2.98 8.05
C LEU A 301 -15.11 1.72 8.86
N ILE A 302 -16.15 1.18 9.50
CA ILE A 302 -16.03 0.03 10.40
C ILE A 302 -16.65 -1.18 9.69
N PRO A 303 -15.88 -2.25 9.43
CA PRO A 303 -16.44 -3.50 8.94
C PRO A 303 -17.59 -3.94 9.86
N SER A 304 -18.65 -4.48 9.27
CA SER A 304 -19.73 -5.09 10.05
C SER A 304 -19.15 -6.05 11.09
N SER A 305 -19.78 -6.19 12.25
CA SER A 305 -19.37 -7.19 13.26
C SER A 305 -19.33 -8.60 12.67
N SER A 306 -20.14 -8.88 11.64
CA SER A 306 -20.13 -10.13 10.86
C SER A 306 -18.92 -10.33 9.94
N ALA A 307 -18.18 -9.27 9.59
CA ALA A 307 -16.94 -9.37 8.80
C ALA A 307 -15.71 -9.74 9.66
N ARG A 308 -15.88 -9.82 10.99
CA ARG A 308 -14.80 -10.16 11.92
C ARG A 308 -14.73 -11.67 12.09
N PRO A 309 -13.55 -12.31 11.92
CA PRO A 309 -13.40 -13.70 12.28
C PRO A 309 -13.79 -13.92 13.75
N PRO A 310 -14.55 -14.98 14.09
CA PRO A 310 -15.09 -15.19 15.44
C PRO A 310 -14.01 -15.33 16.54
N ASN A 311 -12.72 -15.43 16.18
CA ASN A 311 -11.57 -15.50 17.09
C ASN A 311 -10.49 -14.45 16.79
N SER A 312 -10.82 -13.38 16.05
CA SER A 312 -9.88 -12.29 15.78
C SER A 312 -9.57 -11.55 17.08
N ARG A 313 -8.41 -11.83 17.68
CA ARG A 313 -7.80 -11.02 18.74
C ARG A 313 -7.28 -9.66 18.22
N LEU A 314 -7.85 -9.08 17.16
CA LEU A 314 -7.72 -7.65 16.87
C LEU A 314 -8.58 -6.89 17.89
N SER A 315 -8.15 -6.97 19.15
CA SER A 315 -8.71 -6.22 20.27
C SER A 315 -8.04 -4.86 20.30
N GLY A 316 -8.65 -3.88 19.62
CA GLY A 316 -8.20 -2.49 19.57
C GLY A 316 -8.85 -1.70 18.41
N PRO A 317 -8.81 -0.37 18.43
CA PRO A 317 -9.84 0.50 17.86
C PRO A 317 -9.28 1.20 16.63
N GLY A 318 -9.82 0.89 15.45
CA GLY A 318 -9.46 1.53 14.19
C GLY A 318 -8.04 1.24 13.66
N PRO A 319 -7.82 1.38 12.34
CA PRO A 319 -6.53 1.06 11.72
C PRO A 319 -5.44 2.14 11.89
N CYS A 320 -5.76 3.31 12.44
CA CYS A 320 -4.87 4.48 12.47
C CYS A 320 -5.11 5.43 13.64
N TYR A 321 -4.22 6.41 13.80
CA TYR A 321 -4.26 7.52 14.77
C TYR A 321 -5.64 8.16 14.90
N MET A 322 -6.29 8.50 13.79
CA MET A 322 -7.61 9.16 13.83
C MET A 322 -8.74 8.24 14.32
N LEU A 323 -8.54 6.93 14.25
CA LEU A 323 -9.56 5.93 14.57
C LEU A 323 -9.24 5.14 15.86
N ARG A 324 -8.27 5.60 16.65
CA ARG A 324 -7.95 5.04 17.99
C ARG A 324 -9.13 5.19 18.96
N ALA A 325 -9.20 4.35 20.00
CA ALA A 325 -10.41 4.13 20.84
C ALA A 325 -10.76 5.37 21.64
N ASP A 326 -9.71 5.94 22.20
CA ASP A 326 -9.68 7.17 22.96
C ASP A 326 -9.65 8.40 22.05
N GLY A 327 -9.79 8.19 20.73
CA GLY A 327 -9.76 9.25 19.74
C GLY A 327 -11.10 9.99 19.65
N PRO A 328 -11.07 11.33 19.46
CA PRO A 328 -12.27 12.17 19.43
C PRO A 328 -13.26 11.80 18.32
N LEU A 329 -12.75 11.28 17.21
CA LEU A 329 -13.57 10.85 16.08
C LEU A 329 -14.39 9.60 16.43
N ILE A 330 -13.79 8.63 17.13
CA ILE A 330 -14.49 7.42 17.59
C ILE A 330 -15.54 7.77 18.64
N GLU A 331 -15.22 8.66 19.59
CA GLU A 331 -16.21 9.20 20.55
C GLU A 331 -17.40 9.83 19.83
N THR A 332 -17.16 10.65 18.80
CA THR A 332 -18.20 11.32 18.02
C THR A 332 -19.06 10.32 17.24
N ILE A 333 -18.44 9.30 16.63
CA ILE A 333 -19.14 8.23 15.91
C ILE A 333 -20.07 7.47 16.86
N PHE A 334 -19.59 7.10 18.05
CA PHE A 334 -20.39 6.36 19.03
C PHE A 334 -21.45 7.23 19.72
N ALA A 335 -21.20 8.52 19.95
CA ALA A 335 -22.18 9.46 20.48
C ALA A 335 -23.32 9.73 19.48
N GLY A 336 -23.00 9.87 18.18
CA GLY A 336 -24.00 10.03 17.13
C GLY A 336 -24.86 8.79 16.89
N GLY A 337 -24.33 7.59 17.17
CA GLY A 337 -25.07 6.33 17.09
C GLY A 337 -26.12 6.12 18.18
N ARG A 338 -26.03 6.83 19.32
CA ARG A 338 -27.02 6.76 20.41
C ARG A 338 -28.26 7.63 20.19
N LEU A 339 -28.28 8.50 19.18
CA LEU A 339 -29.38 9.42 18.91
C LEU A 339 -30.47 8.85 17.98
N ARG A 340 -30.51 7.54 17.72
CA ARG A 340 -31.54 6.90 16.86
C ARG A 340 -32.22 5.67 17.50
N SER A 341 -32.28 5.62 18.83
CA SER A 341 -32.99 4.55 19.55
C SER A 341 -33.80 5.08 20.74
N GLU A 342 -34.52 6.19 20.56
CA GLU A 342 -35.68 6.46 21.42
C GLU A 342 -36.93 6.02 20.65
N PRO A 343 -37.75 5.09 21.18
CA PRO A 343 -39.05 4.82 20.62
C PRO A 343 -39.95 6.05 20.86
N GLU A 344 -40.70 6.47 19.83
CA GLU A 344 -41.80 7.42 20.03
C GLU A 344 -42.74 6.86 21.12
N PRO A 345 -43.10 7.65 22.15
CA PRO A 345 -44.14 7.26 23.08
C PRO A 345 -45.50 7.36 22.37
N ASP A 346 -46.31 6.30 22.56
CA ASP A 346 -47.65 6.08 21.99
C ASP A 346 -48.64 7.26 22.10
#